data_AF-D0NSH7-F1
#
_entry.id   AF-D0NSH7-F1
#
_cell.length_a   1.000
_cell.length_b   1.000
_cell.length_c   1.000
_cell.angle_alpha   90.00
_cell.angle_beta   90.00
_cell.angle_gamma   90.00
#
_symmetry.space_group_name_H-M   'P 1'
#
loop_
_entity.id
_entity.type
_entity.pdbx_description
1 polymer ?
#
loop_
_entity_poly.entity_id
_entity_poly.type
_entity_poly.pdbx_seq_one_letter_code
_entity_poly.pdbx_strand_id
1 'polypeptide(L)'
;MRSCFVLIIFLAGICKCLSLNWSGNTLKERSHTSTNSLPSPPFISTIKTPKRFLRSYDAPKQDNIGHDTDERAGISGIAMIDDLAYKWALKNTRDPMDAFQRLHVVKTGGKLEGNKEFIRWLQYVNRYKATRRVKFGEDELLSLLMKTRAEEELVSLFQSLRQYPDITKMASDMQASMILSSASSHRLINEAWLMSRETPGEVFKILRLGDNSISRLENNPLFIQWLRYVTMYRAVHGRIWKHYLSVSRLYHNLNFLIQSLQNFPDLEKLALSLQTHLYRKWMIEIQLTPSELLGLLETTRVARSDPKYRNLEAYTMYFAESRGGTPLLNKLKTLFTDVDPYAALSAASSA
;
A
#
# COMPACT_ATOMS: atom_id res chain seq x y z
N MET A 1 20.44 -11.15 -31.43
CA MET A 1 20.56 -9.84 -30.74
C MET A 1 19.29 -9.01 -30.94
N ARG A 2 18.23 -9.24 -30.15
CA ARG A 2 16.96 -8.46 -30.20
C ARG A 2 16.27 -8.43 -28.83
N SER A 3 16.81 -7.67 -27.87
CA SER A 3 16.18 -7.45 -26.54
C SER A 3 16.38 -6.06 -25.92
N CYS A 4 17.19 -5.15 -26.48
CA CYS A 4 17.56 -3.90 -25.79
C CYS A 4 16.80 -2.63 -26.22
N PHE A 5 15.91 -2.68 -27.22
CA PHE A 5 15.29 -1.48 -27.80
C PHE A 5 14.02 -0.96 -27.09
N VAL A 6 13.49 -1.69 -26.10
CA VAL A 6 12.28 -1.28 -25.37
C VAL A 6 12.59 -0.32 -24.20
N LEU A 7 13.87 -0.13 -23.84
CA LEU A 7 14.26 0.49 -22.57
C LEU A 7 14.54 2.02 -22.61
N ILE A 8 14.44 2.69 -23.77
CA ILE A 8 15.01 4.05 -23.94
C ILE A 8 13.97 5.19 -24.04
N ILE A 9 12.69 4.89 -24.31
CA ILE A 9 11.69 5.95 -24.66
C ILE A 9 11.20 6.79 -23.45
N PHE A 10 11.53 6.43 -22.20
CA PHE A 10 11.07 7.16 -20.99
C PHE A 10 12.14 7.92 -20.19
N LEU A 11 13.38 8.06 -20.69
CA LEU A 11 14.44 8.81 -19.99
C LEU A 11 14.96 10.07 -20.71
N ALA A 12 14.52 10.34 -21.95
CA ALA A 12 15.00 11.47 -22.76
C ALA A 12 14.05 12.70 -22.78
N GLY A 13 13.14 12.82 -21.81
CA GLY A 13 12.09 13.87 -21.75
C GLY A 13 12.34 15.03 -20.77
N ILE A 14 13.46 15.05 -20.04
CA ILE A 14 13.78 16.10 -19.06
C ILE A 14 15.24 16.55 -19.22
N CYS A 15 15.56 17.29 -20.29
CA CYS A 15 16.86 17.98 -20.37
C CYS A 15 16.88 19.20 -21.34
N LYS A 16 15.86 20.06 -21.27
CA LYS A 16 15.90 21.43 -21.83
C LYS A 16 15.08 22.41 -20.98
N CYS A 17 15.58 22.76 -19.79
CA CYS A 17 15.30 24.02 -19.06
C CYS A 17 16.04 24.10 -17.70
N LEU A 18 17.34 23.77 -17.64
CA LEU A 18 18.19 24.08 -16.48
C LEU A 18 19.59 24.51 -16.93
N SER A 19 19.69 25.76 -17.36
CA SER A 19 20.95 26.51 -17.39
C SER A 19 20.70 27.94 -16.94
N LEU A 20 20.78 28.12 -15.61
CA LEU A 20 21.25 29.32 -14.92
C LEU A 20 20.72 30.69 -15.41
N ASN A 21 19.79 31.27 -14.63
CA ASN A 21 20.19 32.46 -13.88
C ASN A 21 19.40 32.61 -12.57
N TRP A 22 20.05 32.32 -11.45
CA TRP A 22 19.52 32.59 -10.11
C TRP A 22 19.97 33.99 -9.71
N SER A 23 19.06 34.96 -9.80
CA SER A 23 19.16 36.22 -9.06
C SER A 23 17.94 36.33 -8.16
N GLY A 24 18.16 36.42 -6.86
CA GLY A 24 17.08 36.40 -5.88
C GLY A 24 16.36 37.75 -5.81
N ASN A 25 15.06 37.72 -5.52
CA ASN A 25 14.45 38.73 -4.67
C ASN A 25 13.21 38.16 -3.95
N THR A 26 13.12 38.50 -2.68
CA THR A 26 12.08 38.05 -1.74
C THR A 26 10.85 38.94 -1.83
N LEU A 27 9.68 38.39 -2.20
CA LEU A 27 8.40 39.11 -2.10
C LEU A 27 7.28 38.27 -1.47
N LYS A 28 7.29 38.32 -0.14
CA LYS A 28 6.15 38.72 0.72
C LYS A 28 4.76 38.20 0.35
N GLU A 29 4.36 37.19 1.11
CA GLU A 29 2.99 36.79 1.44
C GLU A 29 2.03 37.99 1.60
N ARG A 30 0.84 37.89 0.98
CA ARG A 30 -0.28 38.82 1.25
C ARG A 30 -1.58 38.05 1.42
N SER A 31 -1.96 37.86 2.67
CA SER A 31 -3.27 37.37 3.08
C SER A 31 -4.34 38.44 2.87
N HIS A 32 -5.50 38.04 2.33
CA HIS A 32 -6.74 38.78 2.52
C HIS A 32 -7.89 37.81 2.80
N THR A 33 -8.49 37.99 3.98
CA THR A 33 -9.68 37.31 4.48
C THR A 33 -10.94 37.82 3.79
N SER A 34 -11.93 36.95 3.63
CA SER A 34 -13.34 37.36 3.76
C SER A 34 -14.15 36.18 4.30
N THR A 35 -14.85 36.43 5.40
CA THR A 35 -15.67 35.48 6.15
C THR A 35 -17.14 35.85 6.01
N ASN A 36 -18.01 34.88 5.79
CA ASN A 36 -19.42 34.96 6.15
C ASN A 36 -19.86 33.61 6.72
N SER A 37 -20.76 33.62 7.69
CA SER A 37 -21.03 32.48 8.57
C SER A 37 -22.52 32.32 8.92
N LEU A 38 -22.82 31.10 9.43
CA LEU A 38 -23.97 30.66 10.26
C LEU A 38 -25.23 30.13 9.54
N PRO A 39 -26.07 29.29 10.20
CA PRO A 39 -25.97 28.76 11.59
C PRO A 39 -26.06 27.21 11.74
N SER A 40 -25.74 26.72 12.95
CA SER A 40 -26.09 25.39 13.47
C SER A 40 -26.65 25.51 14.90
N PRO A 41 -27.62 24.67 15.31
CA PRO A 41 -27.79 24.31 16.73
C PRO A 41 -28.23 22.84 16.97
N PRO A 42 -28.28 22.29 18.21
CA PRO A 42 -27.58 22.68 19.45
C PRO A 42 -26.87 21.49 20.19
N PHE A 43 -26.38 21.79 21.40
CA PHE A 43 -25.45 21.04 22.28
C PHE A 43 -26.04 19.97 23.23
N ILE A 44 -25.15 19.08 23.77
CA ILE A 44 -24.95 18.71 25.21
C ILE A 44 -23.89 17.58 25.34
N SER A 45 -22.98 17.47 26.34
CA SER A 45 -22.38 18.46 27.27
C SER A 45 -21.07 17.97 27.93
N THR A 46 -20.04 18.83 27.95
CA THR A 46 -19.10 19.13 29.07
C THR A 46 -18.51 18.05 29.99
N ILE A 47 -17.16 17.89 29.99
CA ILE A 47 -16.33 17.61 31.19
C ILE A 47 -15.08 18.52 31.19
N LYS A 48 -14.63 18.96 32.37
CA LYS A 48 -13.57 19.98 32.59
C LYS A 48 -12.15 19.42 32.54
N THR A 49 -11.17 20.29 32.26
CA THR A 49 -9.72 20.02 32.32
C THR A 49 -9.16 20.27 33.74
N PRO A 50 -7.85 20.03 33.99
CA PRO A 50 -6.92 21.15 33.83
C PRO A 50 -5.58 20.83 33.14
N LYS A 51 -5.00 21.88 32.55
CA LYS A 51 -3.65 21.91 31.97
C LYS A 51 -2.57 21.85 33.07
N ARG A 52 -1.40 21.28 32.78
CA ARG A 52 -0.15 21.58 33.51
C ARG A 52 0.96 21.99 32.54
N PHE A 53 1.78 22.92 32.98
CA PHE A 53 2.65 23.73 32.13
C PHE A 53 3.94 23.04 31.69
N LEU A 54 4.44 23.43 30.52
CA LEU A 54 5.84 23.30 30.12
C LEU A 54 6.75 24.00 31.14
N ARG A 55 7.88 23.39 31.48
CA ARG A 55 8.99 24.08 32.12
C ARG A 55 10.30 23.68 31.43
N SER A 56 10.90 24.65 30.74
CA SER A 56 12.25 24.55 30.21
C SER A 56 13.26 24.58 31.35
N TYR A 57 14.36 23.84 31.21
CA TYR A 57 15.60 24.11 31.93
C TYR A 57 16.79 23.84 31.01
N ASP A 58 17.71 24.79 30.97
CA ASP A 58 18.91 24.78 30.14
C ASP A 58 19.94 23.75 30.63
N ALA A 59 20.75 23.26 29.69
CA ALA A 59 21.87 22.38 29.99
C ALA A 59 23.18 23.17 30.16
N PRO A 60 24.04 22.79 31.11
CA PRO A 60 25.48 22.90 30.95
C PRO A 60 26.07 21.53 30.53
N LYS A 61 26.97 21.55 29.56
CA LYS A 61 27.88 20.41 29.31
C LYS A 61 28.88 20.32 30.45
N GLN A 62 29.12 19.11 30.97
CA GLN A 62 30.41 18.78 31.52
C GLN A 62 30.69 17.29 31.32
N ASP A 63 31.77 17.01 30.60
CA ASP A 63 32.26 15.64 30.40
C ASP A 63 32.85 15.13 31.72
N ASN A 64 32.60 13.87 32.07
CA ASN A 64 33.64 12.96 32.56
C ASN A 64 33.15 11.52 32.70
N ILE A 65 34.11 10.60 32.60
CA ILE A 65 33.94 9.15 32.62
C ILE A 65 33.64 8.67 34.04
N GLY A 66 32.59 7.85 34.20
CA GLY A 66 32.25 7.19 35.45
C GLY A 66 31.52 5.88 35.17
N HIS A 67 32.20 4.76 35.42
CA HIS A 67 31.62 3.43 35.38
C HIS A 67 30.83 3.21 36.68
N ASP A 68 29.50 3.14 36.61
CA ASP A 68 28.76 2.35 37.61
C ASP A 68 27.47 1.74 37.05
N THR A 69 27.04 0.67 37.71
CA THR A 69 25.94 -0.19 37.29
C THR A 69 24.59 0.45 37.56
N ASP A 70 23.72 0.52 36.55
CA ASP A 70 22.30 0.84 36.74
C ASP A 70 21.42 -0.29 36.20
N GLU A 71 20.81 -1.03 37.13
CA GLU A 71 19.91 -2.15 36.86
C GLU A 71 18.61 -1.68 36.19
N ARG A 72 18.59 -1.61 34.85
CA ARG A 72 17.32 -1.76 34.14
C ARG A 72 16.92 -3.23 34.13
N ALA A 73 16.14 -3.61 35.16
CA ALA A 73 15.54 -4.92 35.35
C ALA A 73 14.53 -5.30 34.23
N GLY A 74 15.05 -5.53 33.02
CA GLY A 74 14.33 -6.00 31.85
C GLY A 74 14.06 -7.51 31.91
N ILE A 75 13.15 -7.93 32.79
CA ILE A 75 12.41 -9.20 32.74
C ILE A 75 13.27 -10.46 32.44
N SER A 76 14.32 -10.68 33.22
CA SER A 76 15.22 -11.86 33.13
C SER A 76 14.46 -13.21 33.12
N GLY A 77 13.29 -13.28 33.75
CA GLY A 77 12.45 -14.49 33.82
C GLY A 77 11.89 -15.00 32.48
N ILE A 78 11.88 -14.22 31.40
CA ILE A 78 11.42 -14.71 30.09
C ILE A 78 12.51 -15.57 29.43
N ALA A 79 13.75 -15.07 29.37
CA ALA A 79 14.88 -15.77 28.72
C ALA A 79 15.21 -17.12 29.38
N MET A 80 15.08 -17.22 30.71
CA MET A 80 15.37 -18.46 31.45
C MET A 80 14.32 -19.56 31.24
N ILE A 81 13.05 -19.19 31.04
CA ILE A 81 11.97 -20.17 30.79
C ILE A 81 12.00 -20.66 29.34
N ASP A 82 12.40 -19.80 28.41
CA ASP A 82 12.59 -20.20 27.01
C ASP A 82 13.64 -21.32 26.88
N ASP A 83 14.76 -21.23 27.60
CA ASP A 83 15.83 -22.24 27.56
C ASP A 83 15.36 -23.65 28.00
N LEU A 84 14.55 -23.76 29.06
CA LEU A 84 14.11 -25.07 29.56
C LEU A 84 13.11 -25.76 28.63
N ALA A 85 12.13 -25.01 28.10
CA ALA A 85 11.16 -25.52 27.14
C ALA A 85 11.82 -25.85 25.78
N TYR A 86 12.76 -25.01 25.36
CA TYR A 86 13.61 -25.23 24.19
C TYR A 86 14.45 -26.49 24.30
N LYS A 87 15.12 -26.71 25.45
CA LYS A 87 15.88 -27.94 25.75
C LYS A 87 14.98 -29.18 25.73
N TRP A 88 13.76 -29.11 26.27
CA TRP A 88 12.81 -30.23 26.19
C TRP A 88 12.38 -30.54 24.75
N ALA A 89 12.07 -29.53 23.95
CA ALA A 89 11.64 -29.69 22.56
C ALA A 89 12.76 -30.20 21.64
N LEU A 90 14.00 -29.71 21.82
CA LEU A 90 15.17 -30.20 21.09
C LEU A 90 15.54 -31.63 21.47
N LYS A 91 15.59 -31.97 22.77
CA LYS A 91 16.00 -33.29 23.27
C LYS A 91 15.12 -34.44 22.75
N ASN A 92 13.90 -34.15 22.30
CA ASN A 92 12.95 -35.15 21.82
C ASN A 92 12.77 -35.19 20.29
N THR A 93 13.31 -34.24 19.52
CA THR A 93 13.13 -34.07 18.05
C THR A 93 11.82 -34.63 17.47
N ARG A 94 10.67 -34.12 17.95
CA ARG A 94 9.35 -34.54 17.48
C ARG A 94 8.88 -33.74 16.27
N ASP A 95 7.84 -34.21 15.60
CA ASP A 95 7.22 -33.46 14.52
C ASP A 95 6.47 -32.23 15.08
N PRO A 96 6.50 -31.05 14.43
CA PRO A 96 5.73 -29.89 14.87
C PRO A 96 4.21 -30.12 14.92
N MET A 97 3.67 -30.99 14.06
CA MET A 97 2.27 -31.45 14.09
C MET A 97 1.95 -32.17 15.40
N ASP A 98 2.79 -33.13 15.79
CA ASP A 98 2.64 -33.90 17.04
C ASP A 98 2.74 -32.99 18.27
N ALA A 99 3.60 -31.96 18.20
CA ALA A 99 3.74 -30.97 19.26
C ALA A 99 2.47 -30.11 19.38
N PHE A 100 1.89 -29.67 18.26
CA PHE A 100 0.67 -28.87 18.23
C PHE A 100 -0.53 -29.61 18.84
N GLN A 101 -0.75 -30.86 18.45
CA GLN A 101 -1.85 -31.69 18.97
C GLN A 101 -1.73 -31.96 20.48
N ARG A 102 -0.53 -31.81 21.06
CA ARG A 102 -0.30 -32.01 22.50
C ARG A 102 -0.62 -30.78 23.34
N LEU A 103 -0.63 -29.59 22.75
CA LEU A 103 -0.86 -28.32 23.44
C LEU A 103 -2.19 -28.34 24.19
N HIS A 104 -2.20 -27.88 25.44
CA HIS A 104 -3.41 -27.87 26.26
C HIS A 104 -4.50 -26.99 25.63
N VAL A 105 -4.12 -25.82 25.12
CA VAL A 105 -5.04 -24.88 24.45
C VAL A 105 -5.68 -25.45 23.17
N VAL A 106 -5.01 -26.39 22.49
CA VAL A 106 -5.58 -27.07 21.32
C VAL A 106 -6.56 -28.15 21.77
N LYS A 107 -6.20 -28.96 22.76
CA LYS A 107 -7.05 -30.04 23.30
C LYS A 107 -8.35 -29.54 23.94
N THR A 108 -8.33 -28.37 24.57
CA THR A 108 -9.52 -27.78 25.22
C THR A 108 -10.32 -26.85 24.31
N GLY A 109 -9.90 -26.66 23.06
CA GLY A 109 -10.51 -25.69 22.14
C GLY A 109 -10.30 -24.21 22.54
N GLY A 110 -9.53 -23.92 23.58
CA GLY A 110 -9.31 -22.56 24.11
C GLY A 110 -8.70 -21.60 23.08
N LYS A 111 -8.80 -20.29 23.35
CA LYS A 111 -8.34 -19.23 22.44
C LYS A 111 -6.81 -19.28 22.24
N LEU A 112 -6.34 -19.33 20.99
CA LEU A 112 -4.91 -19.30 20.65
C LEU A 112 -4.28 -17.91 20.79
N GLU A 113 -5.06 -16.85 20.57
CA GLU A 113 -4.59 -15.46 20.65
C GLU A 113 -4.08 -15.12 22.05
N GLY A 114 -2.85 -14.60 22.15
CA GLY A 114 -2.18 -14.30 23.42
C GLY A 114 -1.77 -15.54 24.24
N ASN A 115 -2.00 -16.77 23.76
CA ASN A 115 -1.67 -17.97 24.50
C ASN A 115 -0.15 -18.26 24.48
N LYS A 116 0.47 -18.24 25.66
CA LYS A 116 1.93 -18.43 25.83
C LYS A 116 2.44 -19.81 25.38
N GLU A 117 1.62 -20.86 25.49
CA GLU A 117 1.97 -22.21 25.06
C GLU A 117 2.05 -22.29 23.52
N PHE A 118 1.05 -21.71 22.85
CA PHE A 118 0.98 -21.63 21.39
C PHE A 118 2.08 -20.73 20.80
N ILE A 119 2.36 -19.58 21.42
CA ILE A 119 3.46 -18.68 21.02
C ILE A 119 4.80 -19.42 21.05
N ARG A 120 5.08 -20.19 22.12
CA ARG A 120 6.29 -21.03 22.22
C ARG A 120 6.35 -22.12 21.15
N TRP A 121 5.22 -22.70 20.79
CA TRP A 121 5.16 -23.66 19.70
C TRP A 121 5.49 -23.01 18.34
N LEU A 122 5.05 -21.78 18.06
CA LEU A 122 5.45 -21.04 16.84
C LEU A 122 6.96 -20.72 16.83
N GLN A 123 7.53 -20.31 17.96
CA GLN A 123 8.98 -20.13 18.10
C GLN A 123 9.74 -21.43 17.80
N TYR A 124 9.23 -22.56 18.29
CA TYR A 124 9.75 -23.89 17.99
C TYR A 124 9.65 -24.22 16.49
N VAL A 125 8.52 -23.95 15.83
CA VAL A 125 8.35 -24.12 14.37
C VAL A 125 9.39 -23.29 13.59
N ASN A 126 9.60 -22.03 13.96
CA ASN A 126 10.62 -21.17 13.33
C ASN A 126 12.02 -21.76 13.45
N ARG A 127 12.41 -22.26 14.64
CA ARG A 127 13.72 -22.91 14.84
C ARG A 127 13.82 -24.26 14.13
N TYR A 128 12.74 -25.06 14.10
CA TYR A 128 12.69 -26.36 13.42
C TYR A 128 12.99 -26.19 11.92
N LYS A 129 12.35 -25.22 11.25
CA LYS A 129 12.59 -24.88 9.83
C LYS A 129 14.07 -24.57 9.54
N ALA A 130 14.77 -23.92 10.47
CA ALA A 130 16.20 -23.60 10.31
C ALA A 130 17.13 -24.83 10.34
N THR A 131 16.70 -25.98 10.89
CA THR A 131 17.54 -27.19 11.04
C THR A 131 17.66 -28.07 9.79
N ARG A 132 17.21 -27.58 8.61
CA ARG A 132 17.19 -28.30 7.32
C ARG A 132 16.36 -29.60 7.28
N ARG A 133 15.55 -29.90 8.30
CA ARG A 133 14.55 -30.98 8.29
C ARG A 133 13.27 -30.51 7.59
N VAL A 134 13.32 -30.39 6.26
CA VAL A 134 12.25 -29.80 5.45
C VAL A 134 11.07 -30.77 5.27
N LYS A 135 10.18 -30.82 6.27
CA LYS A 135 8.88 -31.52 6.22
C LYS A 135 7.69 -30.71 6.77
N PHE A 136 7.94 -29.52 7.31
CA PHE A 136 6.92 -28.66 7.90
C PHE A 136 7.19 -27.20 7.52
N GLY A 137 6.63 -26.79 6.39
CA GLY A 137 6.77 -25.48 5.76
C GLY A 137 5.74 -24.46 6.25
N GLU A 138 5.39 -23.52 5.39
CA GLU A 138 4.35 -22.51 5.65
C GLU A 138 2.96 -23.05 5.27
N ASP A 139 2.86 -23.82 4.19
CA ASP A 139 1.61 -24.42 3.73
C ASP A 139 1.08 -25.48 4.70
N GLU A 140 1.95 -26.32 5.29
CA GLU A 140 1.55 -27.30 6.31
C GLU A 140 1.11 -26.63 7.61
N LEU A 141 1.75 -25.53 7.99
CA LEU A 141 1.36 -24.72 9.16
C LEU A 141 -0.01 -24.08 8.93
N LEU A 142 -0.23 -23.45 7.78
CA LEU A 142 -1.52 -22.82 7.45
C LEU A 142 -2.62 -23.87 7.34
N SER A 143 -2.37 -25.00 6.67
CA SER A 143 -3.32 -26.11 6.53
C SER A 143 -3.71 -26.71 7.89
N LEU A 144 -2.75 -26.86 8.81
CA LEU A 144 -3.02 -27.32 10.18
C LEU A 144 -3.92 -26.35 10.94
N LEU A 145 -3.63 -25.05 10.88
CA LEU A 145 -4.39 -24.04 11.60
C LEU A 145 -5.79 -23.88 11.03
N MET A 146 -5.95 -23.84 9.69
CA MET A 146 -7.24 -23.81 8.99
C MET A 146 -8.13 -25.03 9.28
N LYS A 147 -7.54 -26.20 9.55
CA LYS A 147 -8.28 -27.42 9.94
C LYS A 147 -8.75 -27.41 11.40
N THR A 148 -8.25 -26.50 12.23
CA THR A 148 -8.50 -26.51 13.68
C THR A 148 -9.14 -25.23 14.23
N ARG A 149 -9.26 -24.18 13.42
CA ARG A 149 -9.81 -22.87 13.81
C ARG A 149 -10.57 -22.22 12.64
N ALA A 150 -11.55 -21.40 12.98
CA ALA A 150 -12.25 -20.56 12.00
C ALA A 150 -11.31 -19.52 11.38
N GLU A 151 -11.59 -19.11 10.15
CA GLU A 151 -10.75 -18.16 9.40
C GLU A 151 -10.63 -16.80 10.13
N GLU A 152 -11.73 -16.35 10.74
CA GLU A 152 -11.83 -15.12 11.55
C GLU A 152 -10.91 -15.15 12.78
N GLU A 153 -10.82 -16.30 13.46
CA GLU A 153 -9.91 -16.50 14.60
C GLU A 153 -8.46 -16.44 14.13
N LEU A 154 -8.15 -17.02 12.96
CA LEU A 154 -6.79 -17.06 12.41
C LEU A 154 -6.32 -15.69 11.93
N VAL A 155 -7.18 -14.92 11.26
CA VAL A 155 -6.88 -13.53 10.89
C VAL A 155 -6.53 -12.70 12.12
N SER A 156 -7.37 -12.77 13.16
CA SER A 156 -7.19 -12.05 14.43
C SER A 156 -5.91 -12.50 15.14
N LEU A 157 -5.66 -13.82 15.17
CA LEU A 157 -4.46 -14.44 15.72
C LEU A 157 -3.20 -13.92 15.02
N PHE A 158 -3.09 -14.02 13.70
CA PHE A 158 -1.89 -13.58 12.98
C PHE A 158 -1.69 -12.06 13.09
N GLN A 159 -2.77 -11.27 13.11
CA GLN A 159 -2.64 -9.84 13.37
C GLN A 159 -2.10 -9.54 14.77
N SER A 160 -2.56 -10.25 15.81
CA SER A 160 -2.01 -10.13 17.17
C SER A 160 -0.53 -10.55 17.25
N LEU A 161 -0.14 -11.60 16.51
CA LEU A 161 1.21 -12.18 16.57
C LEU A 161 2.29 -11.26 15.99
N ARG A 162 1.92 -10.26 15.18
CA ARG A 162 2.87 -9.27 14.64
C ARG A 162 3.56 -8.42 15.71
N GLN A 163 3.05 -8.38 16.95
CA GLN A 163 3.71 -7.71 18.07
C GLN A 163 4.96 -8.44 18.60
N TYR A 164 5.15 -9.73 18.28
CA TYR A 164 6.30 -10.52 18.73
C TYR A 164 7.41 -10.49 17.66
N PRO A 165 8.59 -9.87 17.90
CA PRO A 165 9.60 -9.63 16.86
C PRO A 165 10.13 -10.90 16.17
N ASP A 166 10.13 -12.04 16.86
CA ASP A 166 10.59 -13.34 16.39
C ASP A 166 9.51 -14.16 15.66
N ILE A 167 8.25 -13.72 15.69
CA ILE A 167 7.11 -14.33 14.98
C ILE A 167 6.55 -13.38 13.89
N THR A 168 6.80 -12.07 13.98
CA THR A 168 6.16 -11.05 13.13
C THR A 168 6.29 -11.29 11.62
N LYS A 169 7.44 -11.83 11.17
CA LYS A 169 7.63 -12.24 9.77
C LYS A 169 6.68 -13.39 9.40
N MET A 170 6.69 -14.48 10.16
CA MET A 170 5.77 -15.62 9.96
C MET A 170 4.31 -15.17 10.00
N ALA A 171 3.93 -14.31 10.94
CA ALA A 171 2.57 -13.79 11.04
C ALA A 171 2.15 -12.99 9.78
N SER A 172 3.07 -12.20 9.21
CA SER A 172 2.84 -11.44 7.99
C SER A 172 2.80 -12.35 6.74
N ASP A 173 3.71 -13.32 6.65
CA ASP A 173 3.71 -14.32 5.58
C ASP A 173 2.41 -15.19 5.64
N MET A 174 1.91 -15.54 6.84
CA MET A 174 0.61 -16.22 7.01
C MET A 174 -0.59 -15.37 6.54
N GLN A 175 -0.63 -14.07 6.86
CA GLN A 175 -1.67 -13.17 6.32
C GLN A 175 -1.62 -13.11 4.79
N ALA A 176 -0.43 -13.06 4.20
CA ALA A 176 -0.26 -13.11 2.75
C ALA A 176 -0.77 -14.43 2.15
N SER A 177 -0.40 -15.58 2.72
CA SER A 177 -0.87 -16.89 2.26
C SER A 177 -2.39 -17.06 2.41
N MET A 178 -3.00 -16.49 3.45
CA MET A 178 -4.46 -16.45 3.61
C MET A 178 -5.15 -15.67 2.48
N ILE A 179 -4.65 -14.48 2.12
CA ILE A 179 -5.13 -13.68 0.98
C ILE A 179 -5.03 -14.46 -0.34
N LEU A 180 -3.94 -15.22 -0.53
CA LEU A 180 -3.73 -16.02 -1.74
C LEU A 180 -4.61 -17.28 -1.77
N SER A 181 -5.03 -17.80 -0.61
CA SER A 181 -5.79 -19.05 -0.48
C SER A 181 -7.30 -18.87 -0.63
N SER A 182 -7.87 -17.75 -0.16
CA SER A 182 -9.33 -17.53 -0.19
C SER A 182 -9.73 -16.08 -0.42
N ALA A 183 -10.85 -15.89 -1.14
CA ALA A 183 -11.51 -14.60 -1.28
C ALA A 183 -12.19 -14.13 0.02
N SER A 184 -12.60 -15.02 0.93
CA SER A 184 -13.18 -14.64 2.23
C SER A 184 -12.17 -13.92 3.12
N SER A 185 -10.93 -14.44 3.16
CA SER A 185 -9.78 -13.78 3.79
C SER A 185 -9.56 -12.32 3.36
N HIS A 186 -9.91 -11.94 2.12
CA HIS A 186 -9.70 -10.56 1.62
C HIS A 186 -10.47 -9.53 2.45
N ARG A 187 -11.69 -9.85 2.86
CA ARG A 187 -12.52 -8.97 3.69
C ARG A 187 -12.03 -8.96 5.13
N LEU A 188 -11.86 -10.15 5.71
CA LEU A 188 -11.47 -10.33 7.12
C LEU A 188 -10.15 -9.65 7.45
N ILE A 189 -9.14 -9.80 6.58
CA ILE A 189 -7.81 -9.22 6.80
C ILE A 189 -7.85 -7.69 6.65
N ASN A 190 -8.63 -7.15 5.72
CA ASN A 190 -8.85 -5.69 5.62
C ASN A 190 -9.50 -5.13 6.88
N GLU A 191 -10.50 -5.82 7.44
CA GLU A 191 -11.15 -5.44 8.70
C GLU A 191 -10.16 -5.48 9.87
N ALA A 192 -9.35 -6.53 10.00
CA ALA A 192 -8.34 -6.67 11.05
C ALA A 192 -7.25 -5.58 10.98
N TRP A 193 -6.78 -5.25 9.78
CA TRP A 193 -5.84 -4.14 9.57
C TRP A 193 -6.48 -2.78 9.91
N LEU A 194 -7.75 -2.53 9.52
CA LEU A 194 -8.48 -1.30 9.90
C LEU A 194 -8.66 -1.18 11.42
N MET A 195 -9.10 -2.25 12.09
CA MET A 195 -9.28 -2.28 13.54
C MET A 195 -7.95 -2.03 14.28
N SER A 196 -6.86 -2.59 13.76
CA SER A 196 -5.50 -2.38 14.27
C SER A 196 -4.88 -1.02 13.88
N ARG A 197 -5.60 -0.21 13.09
CA ARG A 197 -5.17 1.10 12.58
C ARG A 197 -3.89 1.05 11.73
N GLU A 198 -3.67 -0.06 11.03
CA GLU A 198 -2.53 -0.21 10.12
C GLU A 198 -2.60 0.85 9.03
N THR A 199 -1.54 1.63 8.83
CA THR A 199 -1.55 2.58 7.71
C THR A 199 -1.36 1.81 6.39
N PRO A 200 -1.84 2.31 5.24
CA PRO A 200 -1.53 1.68 3.96
C PRO A 200 -0.02 1.52 3.69
N GLY A 201 0.82 2.41 4.23
CA GLY A 201 2.28 2.28 4.16
C GLY A 201 2.83 1.13 5.03
N GLU A 202 2.13 0.74 6.09
CA GLU A 202 2.49 -0.42 6.92
C GLU A 202 1.98 -1.72 6.29
N VAL A 203 0.72 -1.77 5.84
CA VAL A 203 0.18 -2.94 5.09
C VAL A 203 1.02 -3.25 3.86
N PHE A 204 1.58 -2.24 3.19
CA PHE A 204 2.53 -2.45 2.08
C PHE A 204 3.79 -3.23 2.48
N LYS A 205 4.27 -3.06 3.73
CA LYS A 205 5.39 -3.82 4.30
C LYS A 205 4.97 -5.20 4.79
N ILE A 206 3.80 -5.32 5.42
CA ILE A 206 3.21 -6.61 5.84
C ILE A 206 3.17 -7.57 4.65
N LEU A 207 2.66 -7.07 3.51
CA LEU A 207 2.57 -7.80 2.26
C LEU A 207 3.88 -7.83 1.44
N ARG A 208 4.97 -7.28 2.01
CA ARG A 208 6.34 -7.27 1.45
C ARG A 208 6.42 -6.75 0.01
N LEU A 209 5.53 -5.82 -0.35
CA LEU A 209 5.36 -5.29 -1.70
C LEU A 209 6.50 -4.36 -2.15
N GLY A 210 7.42 -4.02 -1.23
CA GLY A 210 8.67 -3.32 -1.52
C GLY A 210 9.86 -4.22 -1.86
N ASP A 211 9.72 -5.55 -1.78
CA ASP A 211 10.81 -6.49 -2.08
C ASP A 211 11.18 -6.40 -3.57
N ASN A 212 12.47 -6.17 -3.86
CA ASN A 212 12.98 -5.96 -5.23
C ASN A 212 12.87 -7.21 -6.14
N SER A 213 12.41 -8.36 -5.62
CA SER A 213 12.09 -9.56 -6.39
C SER A 213 10.78 -9.45 -7.19
N ILE A 214 9.91 -8.50 -6.85
CA ILE A 214 8.62 -8.31 -7.53
C ILE A 214 8.84 -7.57 -8.85
N SER A 215 8.88 -8.32 -9.96
CA SER A 215 9.13 -7.79 -11.31
C SER A 215 7.95 -7.00 -11.90
N ARG A 216 6.71 -7.34 -11.52
CA ARG A 216 5.46 -6.73 -12.01
C ARG A 216 4.47 -6.51 -10.88
N LEU A 217 4.69 -5.43 -10.13
CA LEU A 217 3.89 -5.11 -8.95
C LEU A 217 2.41 -4.90 -9.30
N GLU A 218 2.12 -4.32 -10.47
CA GLU A 218 0.76 -4.04 -10.94
C GLU A 218 -0.10 -5.30 -11.18
N ASN A 219 0.53 -6.46 -11.36
CA ASN A 219 -0.12 -7.75 -11.53
C ASN A 219 -0.08 -8.65 -10.28
N ASN A 220 0.55 -8.19 -9.19
CA ASN A 220 0.68 -9.00 -7.97
C ASN A 220 -0.67 -9.04 -7.22
N PRO A 221 -1.26 -10.22 -6.93
CA PRO A 221 -2.54 -10.30 -6.22
C PRO A 221 -2.51 -9.65 -4.82
N LEU A 222 -1.37 -9.70 -4.11
CA LEU A 222 -1.21 -9.00 -2.84
C LEU A 222 -1.20 -7.47 -3.01
N PHE A 223 -0.71 -6.97 -4.15
CA PHE A 223 -0.78 -5.54 -4.46
C PHE A 223 -2.20 -5.09 -4.82
N ILE A 224 -2.96 -5.92 -5.55
CA ILE A 224 -4.39 -5.68 -5.78
C ILE A 224 -5.16 -5.67 -4.45
N GLN A 225 -4.87 -6.59 -3.53
CA GLN A 225 -5.42 -6.59 -2.19
C GLN A 225 -5.04 -5.32 -1.40
N TRP A 226 -3.79 -4.87 -1.52
CA TRP A 226 -3.36 -3.61 -0.92
C TRP A 226 -4.14 -2.41 -1.46
N LEU A 227 -4.46 -2.35 -2.75
CA LEU A 227 -5.29 -1.27 -3.32
C LEU A 227 -6.74 -1.30 -2.81
N ARG A 228 -7.31 -2.49 -2.59
CA ARG A 228 -8.61 -2.64 -1.89
C ARG A 228 -8.52 -2.06 -0.48
N TYR A 229 -7.47 -2.41 0.25
CA TYR A 229 -7.23 -1.86 1.59
C TYR A 229 -7.09 -0.32 1.58
N VAL A 230 -6.31 0.25 0.65
CA VAL A 230 -6.14 1.71 0.53
C VAL A 230 -7.49 2.38 0.24
N THR A 231 -8.34 1.75 -0.58
CA THR A 231 -9.70 2.25 -0.88
C THR A 231 -10.56 2.31 0.38
N MET A 232 -10.57 1.23 1.18
CA MET A 232 -11.30 1.17 2.46
C MET A 232 -10.74 2.17 3.48
N TYR A 233 -9.41 2.19 3.69
CA TYR A 233 -8.75 3.11 4.60
C TYR A 233 -9.01 4.58 4.24
N ARG A 234 -9.03 4.90 2.94
CA ARG A 234 -9.35 6.25 2.45
C ARG A 234 -10.80 6.63 2.73
N ALA A 235 -11.75 5.71 2.64
CA ALA A 235 -13.15 5.98 2.96
C ALA A 235 -13.34 6.36 4.44
N VAL A 236 -12.55 5.77 5.35
CA VAL A 236 -12.59 6.06 6.80
C VAL A 236 -11.76 7.30 7.17
N HIS A 237 -10.62 7.54 6.53
CA HIS A 237 -9.60 8.51 6.98
C HIS A 237 -9.26 9.65 5.99
N GLY A 238 -9.94 9.74 4.84
CA GLY A 238 -10.09 10.99 4.07
C GLY A 238 -8.85 11.56 3.33
N ARG A 239 -7.77 10.81 3.09
CA ARG A 239 -6.56 11.36 2.43
C ARG A 239 -6.55 11.24 0.89
N ILE A 240 -5.61 11.97 0.27
CA ILE A 240 -5.37 12.01 -1.18
C ILE A 240 -4.50 10.83 -1.64
N TRP A 241 -4.92 10.13 -2.70
CA TRP A 241 -4.25 8.96 -3.31
C TRP A 241 -2.72 9.09 -3.50
N LYS A 242 -2.22 10.27 -3.87
CA LYS A 242 -0.79 10.55 -4.07
C LYS A 242 0.07 10.14 -2.86
N HIS A 243 -0.43 10.31 -1.63
CA HIS A 243 0.29 9.93 -0.40
C HIS A 243 0.39 8.42 -0.17
N TYR A 244 -0.55 7.66 -0.74
CA TYR A 244 -0.56 6.20 -0.61
C TYR A 244 0.19 5.55 -1.77
N LEU A 245 -0.03 6.02 -3.00
CA LEU A 245 0.62 5.44 -4.19
C LEU A 245 2.11 5.75 -4.31
N SER A 246 2.63 6.79 -3.64
CA SER A 246 4.07 7.08 -3.59
C SER A 246 4.90 5.90 -3.04
N VAL A 247 4.36 5.09 -2.12
CA VAL A 247 5.08 3.93 -1.56
C VAL A 247 5.25 2.80 -2.58
N SER A 248 4.35 2.70 -3.56
CA SER A 248 4.33 1.61 -4.54
C SER A 248 5.29 1.78 -5.72
N ARG A 249 5.96 2.94 -5.85
CA ARG A 249 6.75 3.36 -7.03
C ARG A 249 5.95 3.48 -8.35
N LEU A 250 4.79 2.82 -8.48
CA LEU A 250 3.88 2.89 -9.63
C LEU A 250 3.19 4.24 -9.84
N TYR A 251 3.29 5.18 -8.90
CA TYR A 251 2.78 6.56 -9.06
C TYR A 251 3.35 7.27 -10.31
N HIS A 252 4.55 6.91 -10.76
CA HIS A 252 5.14 7.45 -11.99
C HIS A 252 4.71 6.70 -13.26
N ASN A 253 4.12 5.51 -13.11
CA ASN A 253 3.77 4.56 -14.17
C ASN A 253 2.26 4.22 -14.15
N LEU A 254 1.41 5.21 -13.86
CA LEU A 254 -0.04 5.01 -13.66
C LEU A 254 -0.74 4.32 -14.84
N ASN A 255 -0.24 4.47 -16.07
CA ASN A 255 -0.84 3.83 -17.24
C ASN A 255 -0.89 2.30 -17.13
N PHE A 256 0.21 1.66 -16.71
CA PHE A 256 0.27 0.20 -16.52
C PHE A 256 -0.63 -0.24 -15.34
N LEU A 257 -0.69 0.57 -14.29
CA LEU A 257 -1.58 0.33 -13.16
C LEU A 257 -3.05 0.38 -13.57
N ILE A 258 -3.49 1.45 -14.25
CA ILE A 258 -4.86 1.62 -14.74
C ILE A 258 -5.24 0.46 -15.67
N GLN A 259 -4.33 0.05 -16.57
CA GLN A 259 -4.56 -1.09 -17.45
C GLN A 259 -4.75 -2.41 -16.70
N SER A 260 -3.95 -2.68 -15.65
CA SER A 260 -4.13 -3.87 -14.81
C SER A 260 -5.49 -3.84 -14.08
N LEU A 261 -5.89 -2.68 -13.57
CA LEU A 261 -7.14 -2.50 -12.81
C LEU A 261 -8.40 -2.71 -13.65
N GLN A 262 -8.34 -2.68 -14.99
CA GLN A 262 -9.48 -3.01 -15.85
C GLN A 262 -9.99 -4.45 -15.66
N ASN A 263 -9.18 -5.35 -15.09
CA ASN A 263 -9.56 -6.74 -14.79
C ASN A 263 -10.30 -6.90 -13.45
N PHE A 264 -10.47 -5.82 -12.67
CA PHE A 264 -11.01 -5.85 -11.31
C PHE A 264 -12.19 -4.88 -11.17
N PRO A 265 -13.44 -5.32 -11.42
CA PRO A 265 -14.62 -4.44 -11.40
C PRO A 265 -14.81 -3.71 -10.06
N ASP A 266 -14.42 -4.33 -8.94
CA ASP A 266 -14.47 -3.71 -7.61
C ASP A 266 -13.53 -2.50 -7.46
N LEU A 267 -12.54 -2.37 -8.34
CA LEU A 267 -11.57 -1.28 -8.40
C LEU A 267 -11.80 -0.31 -9.57
N GLU A 268 -12.92 -0.40 -10.30
CA GLU A 268 -13.23 0.50 -11.43
C GLU A 268 -13.19 1.98 -11.00
N LYS A 269 -13.84 2.33 -9.88
CA LYS A 269 -13.83 3.70 -9.32
C LYS A 269 -12.43 4.19 -8.97
N LEU A 270 -11.52 3.29 -8.57
CA LEU A 270 -10.11 3.60 -8.36
C LEU A 270 -9.42 3.86 -9.70
N ALA A 271 -9.56 2.96 -10.67
CA ALA A 271 -8.97 3.10 -12.00
C ALA A 271 -9.34 4.44 -12.67
N LEU A 272 -10.64 4.80 -12.65
CA LEU A 272 -11.14 6.09 -13.12
C LEU A 272 -10.51 7.26 -12.36
N SER A 273 -10.45 7.20 -11.02
CA SER A 273 -9.82 8.26 -10.21
C SER A 273 -8.33 8.44 -10.52
N LEU A 274 -7.61 7.38 -10.90
CA LEU A 274 -6.20 7.44 -11.29
C LEU A 274 -6.03 7.94 -12.72
N GLN A 275 -6.93 7.58 -13.63
CA GLN A 275 -6.98 8.08 -15.00
C GLN A 275 -7.24 9.59 -15.04
N THR A 276 -8.23 10.09 -14.29
CA THR A 276 -8.46 11.53 -14.13
C THR A 276 -7.23 12.26 -13.56
N HIS A 277 -6.53 11.65 -12.59
CA HIS A 277 -5.29 12.23 -12.04
C HIS A 277 -4.15 12.28 -13.07
N LEU A 278 -3.99 11.21 -13.86
CA LEU A 278 -3.02 11.15 -14.96
C LEU A 278 -3.29 12.22 -16.02
N TYR A 279 -4.55 12.36 -16.45
CA TYR A 279 -4.94 13.35 -17.47
C TYR A 279 -4.81 14.79 -16.96
N ARG A 280 -5.16 15.06 -15.68
CA ARG A 280 -4.87 16.36 -15.05
C ARG A 280 -3.39 16.68 -15.05
N LYS A 281 -2.54 15.70 -14.73
CA LYS A 281 -1.08 15.88 -14.78
C LYS A 281 -0.60 16.19 -16.20
N TRP A 282 -1.05 15.43 -17.20
CA TRP A 282 -0.71 15.67 -18.60
C TRP A 282 -1.12 17.07 -19.06
N MET A 283 -2.36 17.46 -18.81
CA MET A 283 -2.94 18.73 -19.28
C MET A 283 -2.41 19.98 -18.54
N ILE A 284 -2.15 19.88 -17.23
CA ILE A 284 -1.86 21.04 -16.37
C ILE A 284 -0.38 21.12 -16.01
N GLU A 285 0.22 20.03 -15.53
CA GLU A 285 1.63 20.03 -15.09
C GLU A 285 2.59 19.92 -16.28
N ILE A 286 2.25 19.12 -17.29
CA ILE A 286 3.09 18.85 -18.48
C ILE A 286 2.67 19.70 -19.69
N GLN A 287 1.42 20.19 -19.70
CA GLN A 287 0.81 20.95 -20.81
C GLN A 287 0.74 20.17 -22.14
N LEU A 288 0.73 18.83 -22.06
CA LEU A 288 0.69 17.93 -23.21
C LEU A 288 -0.65 18.02 -23.94
N THR A 289 -0.66 18.45 -25.19
CA THR A 289 -1.85 18.45 -26.04
C THR A 289 -2.18 17.05 -26.59
N PRO A 290 -3.43 16.79 -27.02
CA PRO A 290 -3.79 15.56 -27.74
C PRO A 290 -2.93 15.29 -28.99
N SER A 291 -2.58 16.32 -29.76
CA SER A 291 -1.72 16.21 -30.95
C SER A 291 -0.27 15.85 -30.60
N GLU A 292 0.28 16.38 -29.50
CA GLU A 292 1.61 15.97 -29.03
C GLU A 292 1.59 14.53 -28.49
N LEU A 293 0.54 14.13 -27.75
CA LEU A 293 0.39 12.74 -27.31
C LEU A 293 0.27 11.78 -28.50
N LEU A 294 -0.45 12.17 -29.57
CA LEU A 294 -0.47 11.41 -30.83
C LEU A 294 0.94 11.27 -31.40
N GLY A 295 1.69 12.37 -31.53
CA GLY A 295 3.07 12.35 -32.06
C GLY A 295 4.03 11.47 -31.25
N LEU A 296 3.81 11.32 -29.93
CA LEU A 296 4.55 10.38 -29.08
C LEU A 296 4.17 8.90 -29.30
N LEU A 297 2.99 8.63 -29.88
CA LEU A 297 2.50 7.29 -30.21
C LEU A 297 2.79 6.89 -31.68
N GLU A 298 3.13 7.85 -32.54
CA GLU A 298 3.34 7.67 -33.97
C GLU A 298 4.67 6.95 -34.31
N THR A 299 4.66 5.62 -34.17
CA THR A 299 5.57 4.73 -34.91
C THR A 299 4.86 3.95 -36.03
N THR A 300 3.53 3.86 -35.99
CA THR A 300 2.65 3.27 -37.03
C THR A 300 1.23 3.83 -36.89
N ARG A 301 0.37 3.69 -37.92
CA ARG A 301 -1.09 3.90 -37.78
C ARG A 301 -1.64 2.94 -36.72
N VAL A 302 -1.98 3.46 -35.55
CA VAL A 302 -2.50 2.66 -34.42
C VAL A 302 -3.98 2.34 -34.68
N ALA A 303 -4.36 1.06 -34.60
CA ALA A 303 -5.75 0.64 -34.79
C ALA A 303 -6.65 1.13 -33.63
N ARG A 304 -7.92 1.43 -33.91
CA ARG A 304 -8.89 1.88 -32.87
C ARG A 304 -9.07 0.90 -31.70
N SER A 305 -8.79 -0.39 -31.92
CA SER A 305 -8.83 -1.44 -30.90
C SER A 305 -7.63 -1.42 -29.94
N ASP A 306 -6.51 -0.80 -30.33
CA ASP A 306 -5.30 -0.74 -29.52
C ASP A 306 -5.55 0.04 -28.21
N PRO A 307 -5.13 -0.48 -27.04
CA PRO A 307 -5.24 0.24 -25.76
C PRO A 307 -4.60 1.63 -25.76
N LYS A 308 -3.54 1.85 -26.55
CA LYS A 308 -2.89 3.16 -26.69
C LYS A 308 -3.79 4.18 -27.39
N TYR A 309 -4.45 3.76 -28.48
CA TYR A 309 -5.40 4.62 -29.19
C TYR A 309 -6.59 4.96 -28.30
N ARG A 310 -7.18 3.96 -27.62
CA ARG A 310 -8.31 4.20 -26.69
C ARG A 310 -7.93 5.15 -25.54
N ASN A 311 -6.68 5.12 -25.07
CA ASN A 311 -6.19 6.06 -24.07
C ASN A 311 -5.97 7.48 -24.63
N LEU A 312 -5.48 7.60 -25.87
CA LEU A 312 -5.38 8.87 -26.59
C LEU A 312 -6.77 9.50 -26.79
N GLU A 313 -7.74 8.74 -27.27
CA GLU A 313 -9.14 9.16 -27.44
C GLU A 313 -9.75 9.64 -26.11
N ALA A 314 -9.64 8.83 -25.06
CA ALA A 314 -10.13 9.20 -23.72
C ALA A 314 -9.44 10.45 -23.15
N TYR A 315 -8.14 10.63 -23.37
CA TYR A 315 -7.43 11.86 -22.99
C TYR A 315 -7.93 13.08 -23.77
N THR A 316 -8.14 12.93 -25.08
CA THR A 316 -8.63 13.98 -25.97
C THR A 316 -10.01 14.48 -25.54
N MET A 317 -10.89 13.54 -25.19
CA MET A 317 -12.23 13.85 -24.68
C MET A 317 -12.16 14.60 -23.34
N TYR A 318 -11.30 14.15 -22.42
CA TYR A 318 -11.07 14.85 -21.14
C TYR A 318 -10.51 16.27 -21.33
N PHE A 319 -9.54 16.44 -22.23
CA PHE A 319 -8.93 17.73 -22.56
C PHE A 319 -9.98 18.70 -23.12
N ALA A 320 -10.77 18.24 -24.09
CA ALA A 320 -11.79 19.03 -24.76
C ALA A 320 -12.92 19.48 -23.82
N GLU A 321 -13.39 18.59 -22.93
CA GLU A 321 -14.34 18.96 -21.88
C GLU A 321 -13.75 20.00 -20.92
N SER A 322 -12.47 19.84 -20.55
CA SER A 322 -11.79 20.73 -19.61
C SER A 322 -11.45 22.12 -20.16
N ARG A 323 -11.23 22.25 -21.48
CA ARG A 323 -10.83 23.50 -22.17
C ARG A 323 -11.98 24.18 -22.89
N GLY A 324 -12.69 23.44 -23.75
CA GLY A 324 -13.77 23.95 -24.61
C GLY A 324 -15.19 23.60 -24.15
N GLY A 325 -15.33 22.90 -23.02
CA GLY A 325 -16.62 22.55 -22.43
C GLY A 325 -17.47 21.59 -23.27
N THR A 326 -18.75 21.49 -22.91
CA THR A 326 -19.74 20.61 -23.55
C THR A 326 -19.88 20.81 -25.07
N PRO A 327 -19.83 22.03 -25.65
CA PRO A 327 -19.92 22.22 -27.10
C PRO A 327 -18.79 21.55 -27.87
N LEU A 328 -17.53 21.74 -27.43
CA LEU A 328 -16.38 21.10 -28.07
C LEU A 328 -16.42 19.59 -27.88
N LEU A 329 -16.73 19.12 -26.66
CA LEU A 329 -16.85 17.70 -26.36
C LEU A 329 -17.85 16.99 -27.29
N ASN A 330 -19.02 17.59 -27.55
CA ASN A 330 -20.03 17.01 -28.44
C ASN A 330 -19.58 17.02 -29.91
N LYS A 331 -18.87 18.06 -30.37
CA LYS A 331 -18.24 18.09 -31.70
C LYS A 331 -17.18 17.00 -31.88
N LEU A 332 -16.43 16.67 -30.83
CA LEU A 332 -15.44 15.58 -30.92
C LEU A 332 -16.08 14.19 -30.93
N LYS A 333 -17.20 13.98 -30.22
CA LYS A 333 -17.95 12.71 -30.29
C LYS A 333 -18.33 12.36 -31.73
N THR A 334 -18.82 13.32 -32.51
CA THR A 334 -19.18 13.07 -33.92
C THR A 334 -17.95 12.78 -34.78
N LEU A 335 -16.85 13.53 -34.61
CA LEU A 335 -15.62 13.32 -35.38
C LEU A 335 -14.94 11.96 -35.07
N PHE A 336 -15.03 11.46 -33.84
CA PHE A 336 -14.55 10.12 -33.50
C PHE A 336 -15.46 8.99 -34.03
N THR A 337 -16.78 9.21 -34.15
CA THR A 337 -17.66 8.26 -34.83
C THR A 337 -17.46 8.24 -36.35
N ASP A 338 -17.09 9.39 -36.94
CA ASP A 338 -16.75 9.50 -38.36
C ASP A 338 -15.37 8.89 -38.68
N VAL A 339 -14.98 8.87 -39.96
CA VAL A 339 -13.78 8.18 -40.46
C VAL A 339 -12.47 8.96 -40.17
N ASP A 340 -12.54 10.22 -39.72
CA ASP A 340 -11.36 11.08 -39.49
C ASP A 340 -11.10 11.38 -37.99
N PRO A 341 -10.44 10.47 -37.26
CA PRO A 341 -10.03 10.72 -35.88
C PRO A 341 -8.86 11.71 -35.76
N TYR A 342 -8.13 12.00 -36.84
CA TYR A 342 -7.01 12.93 -36.81
C TYR A 342 -7.51 14.39 -36.79
N ALA A 343 -8.60 14.68 -37.50
CA ALA A 343 -9.31 15.95 -37.37
C ALA A 343 -9.84 16.19 -35.94
N ALA A 344 -10.33 15.15 -35.25
CA ALA A 344 -10.77 15.27 -33.86
C ALA A 344 -9.61 15.69 -32.92
N LEU A 345 -8.44 15.08 -33.09
CA LEU A 345 -7.24 15.35 -32.29
C LEU A 345 -6.69 16.78 -32.52
N SER A 346 -6.68 17.23 -33.77
CA SER A 346 -6.27 18.60 -34.13
C SER A 346 -7.26 19.65 -33.60
N ALA A 347 -8.56 19.41 -33.73
CA ALA A 347 -9.61 20.29 -33.21
C ALA A 347 -9.58 20.41 -31.68
N ALA A 348 -9.27 19.33 -30.97
CA ALA A 348 -9.11 19.32 -29.51
C ALA A 348 -7.89 20.12 -29.04
N SER A 349 -6.78 20.04 -29.78
CA SER A 349 -5.50 20.68 -29.43
C SER A 349 -5.45 22.18 -29.75
N SER A 350 -6.47 22.69 -30.45
CA SER A 350 -6.61 24.09 -30.86
C SER A 350 -7.46 24.93 -29.89
N ALA A 351 -7.78 24.40 -28.69
CA ALA A 351 -8.67 24.98 -27.68
C ALA A 351 -8.02 25.05 -26.28
#